data_AF-A0AB32TY77-F1
#
_entry.id   AF-A0AB32TY77-F1
#
_cell.length_a   1.000
_cell.length_b   1.000
_cell.length_c   1.000
_cell.angle_alpha   90.00
_cell.angle_beta   90.00
_cell.angle_gamma   90.00
#
_symmetry.space_group_name_H-M   'P 1'
#
loop_
_entity.id
_entity.type
_entity.pdbx_description
1 polymer ?
#
loop_
_entity_poly.entity_id
_entity_poly.type
_entity_poly.pdbx_seq_one_letter_code
_entity_poly.pdbx_strand_id
1 'polypeptide(L)'
;MYQGRNDKLRQPMEVLPILESFGNAKTILNNNSSRFGKYLHIHILQGVVVGTSLSKYLLEKSRIVFQAKEERNYHVFYELLAGMNEWDKQDLYLQGAETYFYLNQGV
;
A
#
# COMPACT_ATOMS: atom_id res chain seq x y z
N MET A 1 -28.40 -16.70 15.62
CA MET A 1 -27.66 -17.25 14.45
C MET A 1 -27.13 -16.16 13.49
N TYR A 2 -26.67 -14.99 13.97
CA TYR A 2 -26.23 -13.86 13.11
C TYR A 2 -24.78 -13.38 13.36
N GLN A 3 -24.00 -14.09 14.18
CA GLN A 3 -22.67 -13.62 14.61
C GLN A 3 -21.52 -13.93 13.63
N GLY A 4 -21.62 -14.95 12.76
CA GLY A 4 -20.55 -15.31 11.82
C GLY A 4 -20.51 -14.49 10.52
N ARG A 5 -21.35 -13.45 10.38
CA ARG A 5 -21.58 -12.77 9.09
C ARG A 5 -20.58 -11.64 8.80
N ASN A 6 -19.98 -11.06 9.83
CA ASN A 6 -19.09 -9.91 9.69
C ASN A 6 -17.66 -10.30 9.30
N ASP A 7 -17.18 -11.48 9.71
CA ASP A 7 -15.76 -11.82 9.55
C ASP A 7 -15.34 -11.98 8.08
N LYS A 8 -16.27 -12.37 7.20
CA LYS A 8 -15.98 -12.48 5.76
C LYS A 8 -15.85 -11.14 5.04
N LEU A 9 -16.52 -10.10 5.52
CA LEU A 9 -16.40 -8.73 4.97
C LEU A 9 -15.21 -7.98 5.57
N ARG A 10 -14.77 -8.36 6.78
CA ARG A 10 -13.58 -7.79 7.43
C ARG A 10 -12.30 -8.09 6.66
N GLN A 11 -12.18 -9.29 6.08
CA GLN A 11 -10.99 -9.70 5.34
C GLN A 11 -10.57 -8.71 4.23
N PRO A 12 -11.46 -8.28 3.30
CA PRO A 12 -11.11 -7.22 2.35
C PRO A 12 -10.65 -5.92 3.02
N MET A 13 -11.36 -5.48 4.06
CA MET A 13 -11.09 -4.19 4.71
C MET A 13 -9.73 -4.18 5.42
N GLU A 14 -9.26 -5.32 5.90
CA GLU A 14 -7.93 -5.48 6.51
C GLU A 14 -6.81 -5.48 5.45
N VAL A 15 -7.08 -5.95 4.24
CA VAL A 15 -6.08 -6.04 3.16
C VAL A 15 -5.92 -4.71 2.42
N LEU A 16 -6.97 -3.89 2.34
CA LEU A 16 -6.93 -2.61 1.63
C LEU A 16 -5.84 -1.64 2.14
N PRO A 17 -5.68 -1.41 3.46
CA PRO A 17 -4.58 -0.57 3.98
C PRO A 17 -3.19 -1.06 3.56
N ILE A 18 -2.97 -2.38 3.59
CA ILE A 18 -1.70 -2.98 3.15
C ILE A 18 -1.47 -2.66 1.67
N LEU A 19 -2.50 -2.80 0.84
CA LEU A 19 -2.41 -2.52 -0.59
C LEU A 19 -2.22 -1.04 -0.91
N GLU A 20 -2.74 -0.14 -0.08
CA GLU A 20 -2.48 1.28 -0.20
C GLU A 20 -1.04 1.61 0.17
N SER A 21 -0.52 1.04 1.26
CA SER A 21 0.89 1.20 1.64
C SER A 21 1.84 0.81 0.50
N PHE A 22 1.62 -0.36 -0.11
CA PHE A 22 2.49 -0.90 -1.16
C PHE A 22 2.21 -0.37 -2.57
N GLY A 23 1.06 0.26 -2.80
CA GLY A 23 0.59 0.56 -4.15
C GLY A 23 0.10 1.99 -4.35
N ASN A 24 0.01 2.79 -3.29
CA ASN A 24 -0.26 4.21 -3.39
C ASN A 24 1.01 5.04 -3.12
N ALA A 25 1.03 6.23 -3.69
CA ALA A 25 2.11 7.19 -3.53
C ALA A 25 1.59 8.63 -3.58
N LYS A 26 2.38 9.57 -3.05
CA LYS A 26 2.12 11.01 -3.22
C LYS A 26 2.47 11.40 -4.65
N THR A 27 1.52 12.00 -5.36
CA THR A 27 1.74 12.69 -6.63
C THR A 27 1.43 14.18 -6.48
N ILE A 28 1.65 14.96 -7.54
CA ILE A 28 1.31 16.39 -7.58
C ILE A 28 -0.20 16.60 -7.33
N LEU A 29 -1.05 15.71 -7.83
CA LEU A 29 -2.51 15.87 -7.80
C LEU A 29 -3.19 15.18 -6.60
N ASN A 30 -2.54 14.19 -5.98
CA ASN A 30 -3.14 13.43 -4.89
C ASN A 30 -2.07 12.85 -3.96
N ASN A 31 -2.17 13.17 -2.67
CA ASN A 31 -1.23 12.70 -1.66
C ASN A 31 -1.28 11.19 -1.40
N ASN A 32 -2.36 10.51 -1.80
CA ASN A 32 -2.58 9.06 -1.67
C ASN A 32 -3.09 8.47 -3.00
N SER A 33 -2.35 8.74 -4.10
CA SER A 33 -2.73 8.28 -5.44
C SER A 33 -2.47 6.79 -5.61
N SER A 34 -3.48 6.00 -5.98
CA SER A 34 -3.27 4.61 -6.40
C SER A 34 -2.46 4.56 -7.69
N ARG A 35 -1.37 3.77 -7.68
CA ARG A 35 -0.46 3.57 -8.81
C ARG A 35 -0.60 2.19 -9.44
N PHE A 36 -1.79 1.61 -9.27
CA PHE A 36 -2.23 0.34 -9.83
C PHE A 36 -3.75 0.30 -9.87
N GLY A 37 -4.31 -0.48 -10.79
CA GLY A 37 -5.72 -0.81 -10.82
C GLY A 37 -6.05 -1.96 -9.85
N LYS A 38 -7.20 -1.86 -9.20
CA LYS A 38 -7.73 -2.88 -8.27
C LYS A 38 -9.09 -3.34 -8.76
N TYR A 39 -9.31 -4.65 -8.84
CA TYR A 39 -10.62 -5.25 -9.10
C TYR A 39 -10.99 -6.15 -7.93
N LEU A 40 -11.98 -5.72 -7.15
CA LEU A 40 -12.56 -6.50 -6.05
C LEU A 40 -13.77 -7.25 -6.57
N HIS A 41 -13.66 -8.57 -6.65
CA HIS A 41 -14.77 -9.45 -6.97
C HIS A 41 -15.43 -9.94 -5.67
N ILE A 42 -16.70 -9.59 -5.47
CA ILE A 42 -17.48 -10.06 -4.32
C ILE A 42 -18.26 -11.32 -4.72
N HIS A 43 -18.02 -12.42 -4.02
CA HIS A 43 -18.65 -13.70 -4.32
C HIS A 43 -19.96 -13.78 -3.51
N ILE A 44 -21.08 -13.92 -4.20
CA ILE A 44 -22.42 -13.98 -3.60
C ILE A 44 -23.04 -15.34 -3.92
N LEU A 45 -23.53 -16.03 -2.88
CA LEU A 45 -24.30 -17.27 -3.01
C LEU A 45 -25.62 -17.08 -2.27
N GLN A 46 -26.73 -17.31 -2.97
CA GLN A 46 -28.09 -17.20 -2.39
C GLN A 46 -28.34 -15.85 -1.70
N GLY A 47 -27.89 -14.74 -2.30
CA GLY A 47 -28.05 -13.39 -1.75
C GLY A 47 -27.12 -13.04 -0.57
N VAL A 48 -26.22 -13.94 -0.18
CA VAL A 48 -25.28 -13.72 0.92
C VAL A 48 -23.86 -13.64 0.39
N VAL A 49 -23.07 -12.68 0.89
CA VAL A 49 -21.63 -12.59 0.59
C VAL A 49 -20.92 -13.80 1.22
N VAL A 50 -20.30 -14.62 0.37
CA VAL A 50 -19.60 -15.84 0.80
C VAL A 50 -18.08 -15.73 0.74
N GLY A 51 -17.56 -14.70 0.08
CA GLY A 51 -16.14 -14.40 0.00
C GLY A 51 -15.84 -13.27 -0.96
N THR A 52 -14.56 -12.99 -1.16
CA THR A 52 -14.07 -11.96 -2.09
C THR A 52 -12.75 -12.39 -2.71
N SER A 53 -12.51 -12.01 -3.95
CA SER A 53 -11.22 -12.12 -4.62
C SER A 53 -10.74 -10.74 -5.05
N LEU A 54 -9.44 -10.48 -4.97
CA LEU A 54 -8.86 -9.23 -5.42
C LEU A 54 -7.82 -9.49 -6.50
N SER A 55 -7.95 -8.77 -7.61
CA SER A 55 -6.96 -8.74 -8.69
C SER A 55 -6.34 -7.36 -8.82
N LYS A 56 -5.03 -7.34 -9.14
CA LYS A 56 -4.26 -6.12 -9.41
C LYS A 56 -3.87 -6.03 -10.87
N TYR A 57 -3.79 -4.82 -11.41
CA TYR A 57 -3.38 -4.58 -12.79
C TYR A 57 -2.51 -3.32 -12.89
N LEU A 58 -1.60 -3.30 -13.86
CA LEU A 58 -0.84 -2.11 -14.27
C LEU A 58 -0.14 -1.38 -13.12
N LEU A 59 0.56 -2.11 -12.24
CA LEU A 59 1.40 -1.49 -11.23
C LEU A 59 2.50 -0.65 -11.90
N GLU A 60 2.62 0.62 -11.51
CA GLU A 60 3.64 1.55 -11.97
C GLU A 60 5.01 1.20 -11.39
N LYS A 61 5.64 0.17 -11.96
CA LYS A 61 6.95 -0.33 -11.50
C LYS A 61 8.07 0.72 -11.62
N SER A 62 7.99 1.63 -12.57
CA SER A 62 8.97 2.71 -12.77
C SER A 62 9.11 3.62 -11.55
N ARG A 63 8.03 3.80 -10.76
CA ARG A 63 8.03 4.66 -9.58
C ARG A 63 9.04 4.23 -8.51
N ILE A 64 9.44 2.95 -8.48
CA ILE A 64 10.44 2.47 -7.51
C ILE A 64 11.78 3.18 -7.73
N VAL A 65 12.18 3.38 -8.98
CA VAL A 65 13.52 3.88 -9.32
C VAL A 65 13.54 5.35 -9.72
N PHE A 66 12.37 5.94 -10.01
CA PHE A 66 12.25 7.34 -10.41
C PHE A 66 11.01 8.01 -9.81
N GLN A 67 11.15 9.24 -9.31
CA GLN A 67 10.04 10.11 -8.93
C GLN A 67 10.26 11.52 -9.49
N ALA A 68 9.19 12.12 -10.01
CA ALA A 68 9.24 13.52 -10.44
C ALA A 68 9.29 14.47 -9.22
N LYS A 69 9.66 15.73 -9.48
CA LYS A 69 9.65 16.79 -8.46
C LYS A 69 8.29 16.86 -7.75
N GLU A 70 8.31 17.02 -6.43
CA GLU A 70 7.16 17.03 -5.52
C GLU A 70 6.39 15.71 -5.37
N GLU A 71 6.80 14.63 -6.05
CA GLU A 71 6.24 13.30 -5.88
C GLU A 71 7.05 12.45 -4.89
N ARG A 72 6.47 11.36 -4.42
CA ARG A 72 7.16 10.38 -3.58
C ARG A 72 7.11 8.98 -4.18
N ASN A 73 7.96 8.11 -3.64
CA ASN A 73 7.88 6.68 -3.87
C ASN A 73 6.64 6.10 -3.15
N TYR A 74 6.45 4.79 -3.20
CA TYR A 74 5.37 4.10 -2.50
C TYR A 74 5.42 4.33 -0.98
N HIS A 75 4.24 4.45 -0.35
CA HIS A 75 4.12 4.79 1.07
C HIS A 75 4.87 3.82 1.99
N VAL A 76 4.87 2.53 1.66
CA VAL A 76 5.52 1.46 2.45
C VAL A 76 6.97 1.78 2.82
N PHE A 77 7.74 2.42 1.94
CA PHE A 77 9.13 2.74 2.23
C PHE A 77 9.26 3.77 3.35
N TYR A 78 8.41 4.80 3.34
CA TYR A 78 8.41 5.84 4.36
C TYR A 78 7.81 5.33 5.67
N GLU A 79 6.77 4.50 5.58
CA GLU A 79 6.15 3.85 6.74
C GLU A 79 7.11 2.89 7.43
N LEU A 80 7.90 2.12 6.69
CA LEU A 80 8.94 1.25 7.22
C LEU A 80 9.97 2.06 8.03
N LEU A 81 10.53 3.10 7.43
CA LEU A 81 11.57 3.91 8.06
C LEU A 81 11.04 4.72 9.25
N ALA A 82 9.78 5.17 9.21
CA ALA A 82 9.18 5.90 10.32
C ALA A 82 8.69 4.98 11.46
N GLY A 83 8.21 3.78 11.13
CA GLY A 83 7.55 2.87 12.07
C GLY A 83 8.47 1.86 12.76
N MET A 84 9.67 1.62 12.21
CA MET A 84 10.64 0.70 12.81
C MET A 84 11.32 1.33 14.04
N ASN A 85 11.63 0.51 15.05
CA ASN A 85 12.39 0.97 16.22
C ASN A 85 13.88 1.17 15.87
N GLU A 86 14.59 1.94 16.70
CA GLU A 86 15.99 2.29 16.42
C GLU A 86 16.96 1.11 16.47
N TRP A 87 16.67 0.07 17.27
CA TRP A 87 17.49 -1.14 17.34
C TRP A 87 17.44 -1.91 16.02
N ASP A 88 16.24 -2.21 15.53
CA ASP A 88 16.04 -2.90 14.25
C ASP A 88 16.60 -2.08 13.08
N LYS A 89 16.50 -0.75 13.13
CA LYS A 89 17.13 0.13 12.13
C LYS A 89 18.65 -0.01 12.15
N GLN A 90 19.28 0.00 13.33
CA GLN A 90 20.73 -0.17 13.44
C GLN A 90 21.18 -1.54 12.93
N ASP A 91 20.47 -2.61 13.31
CA ASP A 91 20.76 -3.97 12.88
C ASP A 91 20.64 -4.15 11.36
N LEU A 92 19.68 -3.46 10.74
CA LEU A 92 19.45 -3.47 9.30
C LEU A 92 20.20 -2.35 8.53
N TYR A 93 21.03 -1.56 9.22
CA TYR A 93 21.76 -0.42 8.65
C TYR A 93 20.85 0.60 7.95
N LEU A 94 19.65 0.81 8.49
CA LEU A 94 18.67 1.74 7.97
C LEU A 94 18.93 3.18 8.47
N GLN A 95 18.68 4.14 7.59
CA GLN A 95 18.85 5.58 7.81
C GLN A 95 17.58 6.35 7.43
N GLY A 96 17.62 7.69 7.47
CA GLY A 96 16.50 8.53 7.04
C GLY A 96 16.21 8.40 5.53
N ALA A 97 14.98 8.68 5.11
CA ALA A 97 14.57 8.51 3.71
C ALA A 97 15.43 9.36 2.75
N GLU A 98 15.88 10.52 3.19
CA GLU A 98 16.74 11.45 2.46
C GLU A 98 18.10 10.87 2.08
N THR A 99 18.58 9.83 2.77
CA THR A 99 19.87 9.20 2.48
C THR A 99 19.79 8.19 1.33
N TYR A 100 18.57 7.79 0.93
CA TYR A 100 18.37 6.80 -0.14
C TYR A 100 18.04 7.47 -1.47
N PHE A 101 18.86 7.17 -2.49
CA PHE A 101 18.68 7.69 -3.84
C PHE A 101 17.28 7.41 -4.43
N TYR A 102 16.62 6.32 -4.05
CA TYR A 102 15.26 6.01 -4.54
C TYR A 102 14.12 6.63 -3.72
N LEU A 103 14.43 7.36 -2.65
CA LEU A 103 13.44 8.01 -1.78
C LEU A 103 13.59 9.53 -1.72
N ASN A 104 14.70 10.07 -2.24
CA ASN A 104 15.06 11.49 -2.14
C ASN A 104 14.97 12.30 -3.46
N GLN A 105 14.43 11.72 -4.54
CA GLN A 105 14.43 12.37 -5.87
C GLN A 105 13.36 13.43 -6.05
N GLY A 106 12.22 13.27 -5.37
CA GLY A 106 11.07 14.17 -5.49
C GLY A 106 10.99 15.24 -4.41
N VAL A 107 12.03 15.36 -3.58
CA VAL A 107 12.19 16.42 -2.57
C VAL A 107 12.23 17.79 -3.24
#